data_AF-B4FQL3-F1
#
_entry.id   AF-B4FQL3-F1
#
_cell.length_a   1.000
_cell.length_b   1.000
_cell.length_c   1.000
_cell.angle_alpha   90.00
_cell.angle_beta   90.00
_cell.angle_gamma   90.00
#
_symmetry.space_group_name_H-M   'P 1'
#
loop_
_entity.id
_entity.type
_entity.pdbx_description
1 polymer ?
#
loop_
_entity_poly.entity_id
_entity_poly.type
_entity_poly.pdbx_seq_one_letter_code
_entity_poly.pdbx_strand_id
1 'polypeptide(L)'
;MFSAARRLLTSRARSRALAAATPYPHSAVASPSCPRFPTPKEIRRGLDEFVVGQDKAKKVLSVAVHNHYKRIYNESSNKCSVKSWVRGGVATNSDDVIELEKSNILLIGPTGSGKTLLAKTLARYVNVPFVIADATAITQAGYSGEDVESVIYKLLVAADFNIEAAEHGIVYIDEVDKLTKKADCRKDRRDVSGEGVQQALLKIFEGTIISVPGKRSRENIPQGYVEVDTRNILFICGGAFFGLEKIVSERLYTINSYTNLCI
;
A
#
# COMPACT_ATOMS: atom_id res chain seq x y z
N MET A 1 19.66 -61.50 40.17
CA MET A 1 18.68 -61.55 39.08
C MET A 1 19.37 -61.07 37.80
N PHE A 2 19.45 -61.98 36.81
CA PHE A 2 19.84 -61.82 35.39
C PHE A 2 21.18 -61.12 35.06
N SER A 3 22.23 -61.85 34.65
CA SER A 3 22.44 -62.53 33.34
C SER A 3 23.29 -61.64 32.41
N ALA A 4 24.59 -61.91 32.32
CA ALA A 4 25.25 -62.63 31.21
C ALA A 4 25.32 -61.80 29.91
N ALA A 5 26.50 -61.25 29.60
CA ALA A 5 27.49 -61.87 28.71
C ALA A 5 27.23 -61.61 27.22
N ARG A 6 28.11 -60.84 26.58
CA ARG A 6 28.60 -61.22 25.25
C ARG A 6 30.00 -60.69 25.00
N ARG A 7 30.74 -61.58 24.35
CA ARG A 7 32.18 -61.71 24.18
C ARG A 7 32.52 -61.31 22.73
N LEU A 8 33.81 -61.04 22.49
CA LEU A 8 34.54 -61.17 21.21
C LEU A 8 34.50 -59.94 20.29
N LEU A 9 35.61 -59.21 20.16
CA LEU A 9 36.77 -59.45 19.27
C LEU A 9 36.44 -59.26 17.79
N THR A 10 37.03 -58.25 17.16
CA THR A 10 37.70 -58.38 15.84
C THR A 10 38.59 -57.17 15.56
N SER A 11 39.90 -57.44 15.54
CA SER A 11 40.99 -56.83 14.78
C SER A 11 40.74 -55.52 14.01
N ARG A 12 41.46 -54.46 14.39
CA ARG A 12 41.78 -53.34 13.49
C ARG A 12 43.28 -53.30 13.22
N ALA A 13 43.65 -53.68 12.00
CA ALA A 13 44.98 -53.57 11.45
C ALA A 13 45.33 -52.11 11.12
N ARG A 14 46.62 -51.80 11.30
CA ARG A 14 47.33 -50.57 10.95
C ARG A 14 47.21 -50.24 9.46
N SER A 15 47.25 -48.97 9.10
CA SER A 15 48.40 -48.36 8.38
C SER A 15 48.13 -46.91 7.96
N ARG A 16 49.21 -46.17 7.81
CA ARG A 16 49.34 -44.72 7.86
C ARG A 16 49.63 -44.17 6.45
N ALA A 17 49.12 -42.97 6.19
CA ALA A 17 49.58 -41.92 5.25
C ALA A 17 49.20 -42.04 3.75
N LEU A 18 48.52 -41.02 3.19
CA LEU A 18 49.13 -39.87 2.50
C LEU A 18 48.05 -38.87 1.98
N ALA A 19 48.41 -37.57 2.00
CA ALA A 19 48.04 -36.48 1.07
C ALA A 19 46.58 -36.00 0.89
N ALA A 20 46.34 -34.82 1.47
CA ALA A 20 45.67 -33.63 0.90
C ALA A 20 44.73 -33.76 -0.31
N ALA A 21 43.44 -33.49 -0.09
CA ALA A 21 42.58 -32.62 -0.91
C ALA A 21 41.17 -32.56 -0.28
N THR A 22 40.79 -31.42 0.28
CA THR A 22 39.40 -31.15 0.66
C THR A 22 38.62 -30.70 -0.57
N PRO A 23 37.53 -31.36 -0.98
CA PRO A 23 36.56 -30.76 -1.90
C PRO A 23 35.46 -30.13 -1.04
N TYR A 24 35.67 -28.89 -0.59
CA TYR A 24 34.53 -28.07 -0.17
C TYR A 24 33.84 -27.59 -1.44
N PRO A 25 32.56 -27.92 -1.69
CA PRO A 25 31.84 -27.31 -2.79
C PRO A 25 31.70 -25.83 -2.46
N HIS A 26 32.04 -24.98 -3.42
CA HIS A 26 31.87 -23.54 -3.36
C HIS A 26 30.49 -23.21 -2.78
N SER A 27 30.47 -22.66 -1.57
CA SER A 27 29.35 -21.90 -1.05
C SER A 27 29.10 -20.74 -2.00
N ALA A 28 28.08 -20.87 -2.84
CA ALA A 28 27.55 -19.78 -3.63
C ALA A 28 27.24 -18.62 -2.68
N VAL A 29 28.05 -17.58 -2.75
CA VAL A 29 27.83 -16.34 -2.02
C VAL A 29 26.52 -15.78 -2.56
N ALA A 30 25.47 -15.85 -1.74
CA ALA A 30 24.20 -15.24 -2.08
C ALA A 30 24.44 -13.74 -2.31
N SER A 31 24.28 -13.30 -3.56
CA SER A 31 24.16 -11.90 -3.92
C SER A 31 23.12 -11.23 -3.01
N PRO A 32 23.30 -9.96 -2.60
CA PRO A 32 22.32 -9.27 -1.76
C PRO A 32 20.97 -9.32 -2.48
N SER A 33 20.07 -10.16 -1.98
CA SER A 33 18.76 -10.36 -2.59
C SER A 33 17.96 -9.10 -2.38
N CYS A 34 17.74 -8.31 -3.43
CA CYS A 34 16.73 -7.26 -3.41
C CYS A 34 15.43 -7.85 -2.84
N PRO A 35 14.76 -7.19 -1.89
CA PRO A 35 13.49 -7.67 -1.37
C PRO A 35 12.54 -7.88 -2.55
N ARG A 36 12.12 -9.13 -2.70
CA ARG A 36 11.37 -9.58 -3.87
C ARG A 36 9.92 -9.16 -3.70
N PHE A 37 9.61 -7.92 -4.05
CA PHE A 37 8.22 -7.48 -4.19
C PHE A 37 7.54 -8.30 -5.29
N PRO A 38 6.28 -8.72 -5.09
CA PRO A 38 5.57 -9.50 -6.08
C PRO A 38 5.43 -8.69 -7.38
N THR A 39 5.63 -9.38 -8.50
CA THR A 39 5.43 -8.80 -9.83
C THR A 39 3.94 -8.50 -10.05
N PRO A 40 3.57 -7.55 -10.93
CA PRO A 40 2.16 -7.27 -11.22
C PRO A 40 1.38 -8.51 -11.68
N LYS A 41 2.06 -9.47 -12.32
CA LYS A 41 1.45 -10.75 -12.73
C LYS A 41 1.14 -11.65 -11.53
N GLU A 42 2.03 -11.69 -10.55
CA GLU A 42 1.83 -12.44 -9.30
C GLU A 42 0.70 -11.82 -8.47
N ILE A 43 0.67 -10.49 -8.32
CA ILE A 43 -0.42 -9.78 -7.62
C ILE A 43 -1.75 -10.06 -8.30
N ARG A 44 -1.83 -9.95 -9.64
CA ARG A 44 -3.06 -10.25 -10.39
C ARG A 44 -3.52 -11.68 -10.14
N ARG A 45 -2.62 -12.65 -10.15
CA ARG A 45 -2.95 -14.06 -9.90
C ARG A 45 -3.50 -14.28 -8.49
N GLY A 46 -2.91 -13.63 -7.48
CA GLY A 46 -3.44 -13.66 -6.11
C GLY A 46 -4.84 -13.02 -6.00
N LEU A 47 -5.12 -11.97 -6.79
CA LEU A 47 -6.45 -11.38 -6.86
C LEU A 47 -7.47 -12.27 -7.60
N ASP A 48 -7.04 -13.03 -8.62
CA ASP A 48 -7.89 -13.95 -9.38
C ASP A 48 -8.48 -15.08 -8.51
N GLU A 49 -7.78 -15.50 -7.45
CA GLU A 49 -8.23 -16.56 -6.55
C GLU A 49 -9.49 -16.18 -5.74
N PHE A 50 -9.68 -14.89 -5.46
CA PHE A 50 -10.78 -14.40 -4.62
C PHE A 50 -11.80 -13.54 -5.38
N VAL A 51 -11.41 -12.92 -6.51
CA VAL A 51 -12.28 -12.03 -7.27
C VAL A 51 -12.39 -12.48 -8.73
N VAL A 52 -13.58 -12.98 -9.07
CA VAL A 52 -13.94 -13.42 -10.41
C VAL A 52 -14.29 -12.21 -11.30
N GLY A 53 -13.80 -12.21 -12.56
CA GLY A 53 -14.01 -11.10 -13.50
C GLY A 53 -13.19 -9.85 -13.14
N GLN A 54 -13.62 -8.65 -13.56
CA GLN A 54 -12.93 -7.38 -13.25
C GLN A 54 -11.45 -7.32 -13.69
N ASP A 55 -11.09 -7.93 -14.83
CA ASP A 55 -9.72 -8.04 -15.32
C ASP A 55 -8.99 -6.70 -15.44
N LYS A 56 -9.71 -5.67 -15.91
CA LYS A 56 -9.16 -4.34 -16.08
C LYS A 56 -8.77 -3.72 -14.73
N ALA A 57 -9.64 -3.83 -13.73
CA ALA A 57 -9.37 -3.34 -12.38
C ALA A 57 -8.20 -4.09 -11.73
N LYS A 58 -8.17 -5.43 -11.84
CA LYS A 58 -7.07 -6.26 -11.31
C LYS A 58 -5.73 -5.90 -11.93
N LYS A 59 -5.68 -5.68 -13.25
CA LYS A 59 -4.45 -5.25 -13.95
C LYS A 59 -3.96 -3.89 -13.44
N VAL A 60 -4.86 -2.90 -13.35
CA VAL A 60 -4.51 -1.53 -12.89
C VAL A 60 -4.04 -1.56 -11.44
N LEU A 61 -4.78 -2.22 -10.55
CA LEU A 61 -4.42 -2.38 -9.13
C LEU A 61 -3.04 -3.02 -8.99
N SER A 62 -2.78 -4.11 -9.72
CA SER A 62 -1.51 -4.82 -9.64
C SER A 62 -0.32 -3.97 -10.08
N VAL A 63 -0.48 -3.17 -11.13
CA VAL A 63 0.58 -2.26 -11.61
C VAL A 63 0.79 -1.10 -10.63
N ALA A 64 -0.30 -0.47 -10.17
CA ALA A 64 -0.23 0.66 -9.27
C ALA A 64 0.45 0.28 -7.94
N VAL A 65 0.09 -0.86 -7.36
CA VAL A 65 0.66 -1.35 -6.10
C VAL A 65 2.13 -1.73 -6.26
N HIS A 66 2.46 -2.43 -7.35
CA HIS A 66 3.85 -2.75 -7.65
C HIS A 66 4.70 -1.48 -7.79
N ASN A 67 4.19 -0.47 -8.50
CA ASN A 67 4.89 0.81 -8.67
C ASN A 67 5.00 1.57 -7.34
N HIS A 68 3.97 1.55 -6.50
CA HIS A 68 3.97 2.19 -5.19
C HIS A 68 5.07 1.64 -4.28
N TYR A 69 5.14 0.31 -4.12
CA TYR A 69 6.18 -0.30 -3.28
C TYR A 69 7.58 -0.23 -3.92
N LYS A 70 7.66 -0.26 -5.25
CA LYS A 70 8.93 -0.01 -5.96
C LYS A 70 9.45 1.41 -5.71
N ARG A 71 8.56 2.41 -5.69
CA ARG A 71 8.91 3.79 -5.33
C ARG A 71 9.48 3.87 -3.91
N ILE A 72 8.74 3.35 -2.93
CA ILE A 72 9.14 3.36 -1.51
C ILE A 72 10.53 2.73 -1.34
N TYR A 73 10.75 1.57 -1.96
CA TYR A 73 12.03 0.87 -1.87
C TYR A 73 13.20 1.67 -2.46
N ASN A 74 12.97 2.35 -3.58
CA ASN A 74 13.99 3.20 -4.21
C ASN A 74 14.30 4.42 -3.34
N GLU A 75 13.30 5.04 -2.71
CA GLU A 75 13.49 6.14 -1.76
C GLU A 75 14.29 5.71 -0.52
N SER A 76 14.00 4.53 0.04
CA SER A 76 14.79 3.95 1.15
C SER A 76 16.23 3.63 0.73
N SER A 77 16.43 3.17 -0.51
CA SER A 77 17.76 2.80 -1.04
C SER A 77 18.62 4.01 -1.40
N ASN A 78 18.02 5.08 -1.92
CA ASN A 78 18.71 6.34 -2.23
C ASN A 78 19.15 7.10 -0.97
N LYS A 79 18.45 6.94 0.17
CA LYS A 79 18.93 7.46 1.47
C LYS A 79 20.23 6.77 1.94
N CYS A 80 20.51 5.55 1.49
CA CYS A 80 21.70 4.78 1.89
C CYS A 80 22.85 4.80 0.85
N SER A 81 22.60 5.24 -0.38
CA SER A 81 23.61 5.36 -1.45
C SER A 81 23.98 6.82 -1.75
N VAL A 82 24.59 7.51 -0.78
CA VAL A 82 25.70 8.40 -1.16
C VAL A 82 26.84 7.48 -1.60
N LYS A 83 26.98 7.32 -2.92
CA LYS A 83 27.88 6.40 -3.67
C LYS A 83 27.22 5.10 -4.14
N SER A 84 26.47 5.17 -5.23
CA SER A 84 26.43 4.05 -6.18
C SER A 84 27.05 4.50 -7.49
N TRP A 85 28.28 4.01 -7.72
CA TRP A 85 29.02 4.08 -8.97
C TRP A 85 28.16 3.53 -10.12
N VAL A 86 27.66 4.41 -11.00
CA VAL A 86 27.09 3.99 -12.28
C VAL A 86 28.26 3.61 -13.21
N ARG A 87 28.34 2.33 -13.56
CA ARG A 87 29.19 1.86 -14.65
C ARG A 87 28.65 2.41 -15.98
N GLY A 88 29.42 3.30 -16.60
CA GLY A 88 29.39 3.55 -18.04
C GLY A 88 28.18 4.35 -18.55
N GLY A 89 28.22 5.67 -18.39
CA GLY A 89 27.28 6.58 -19.05
C GLY A 89 27.57 8.01 -18.62
N VAL A 90 27.90 8.85 -19.60
CA VAL A 90 28.25 10.28 -19.55
C VAL A 90 27.74 11.02 -18.30
N ALA A 91 28.67 11.59 -17.53
CA ALA A 91 28.39 12.43 -16.37
C ALA A 91 27.73 13.75 -16.81
N THR A 92 26.41 13.81 -16.74
CA THR A 92 25.68 15.07 -16.61
C THR A 92 25.51 15.35 -15.12
N ASN A 93 26.20 16.39 -14.64
CA ASN A 93 25.95 16.98 -13.34
C ASN A 93 24.55 17.58 -13.33
N SER A 94 23.58 16.87 -12.80
CA SER A 94 22.37 17.44 -12.24
C SER A 94 21.87 16.50 -11.16
N ASP A 95 21.78 17.02 -9.94
CA ASP A 95 21.04 16.46 -8.82
C ASP A 95 19.54 16.43 -9.14
N ASP A 96 19.15 15.76 -10.24
CA ASP A 96 17.77 15.52 -10.55
C ASP A 96 17.30 14.40 -9.62
N VAL A 97 17.05 14.76 -8.36
CA VAL A 97 16.28 13.96 -7.43
C VAL A 97 14.92 13.78 -8.08
N ILE A 98 14.74 12.66 -8.79
CA ILE A 98 13.45 12.31 -9.38
C ILE A 98 12.52 11.96 -8.22
N GLU A 99 11.77 12.96 -7.77
CA GLU A 99 10.66 12.78 -6.83
C GLU A 99 9.57 12.02 -7.57
N LEU A 100 9.43 10.74 -7.24
CA LEU A 100 8.38 9.91 -7.79
C LEU A 100 7.08 10.25 -7.08
N GLU A 101 6.09 10.72 -7.82
CA GLU A 101 4.77 11.00 -7.25
C GLU A 101 4.04 9.71 -6.85
N LYS A 102 3.31 9.79 -5.74
CA LYS A 102 2.47 8.69 -5.25
C LYS A 102 1.28 8.45 -6.20
N SER A 103 0.96 7.19 -6.47
CA SER A 103 -0.17 6.83 -7.35
C SER A 103 -1.36 6.33 -6.52
N ASN A 104 -2.26 7.24 -6.14
CA ASN A 104 -3.52 6.84 -5.49
C ASN A 104 -4.47 6.23 -6.52
N ILE A 105 -5.40 5.41 -6.05
CA ILE A 105 -6.30 4.64 -6.91
C ILE A 105 -7.74 5.03 -6.61
N LEU A 106 -8.54 5.28 -7.65
CA LEU A 106 -9.99 5.45 -7.54
C LEU A 106 -10.70 4.29 -8.24
N LEU A 107 -11.42 3.49 -7.47
CA LEU A 107 -12.24 2.37 -7.93
C LEU A 107 -13.68 2.85 -8.15
N ILE A 108 -14.09 2.87 -9.42
CA ILE A 108 -15.44 3.22 -9.84
C ILE A 108 -16.16 1.95 -10.28
N GLY A 109 -17.37 1.73 -9.78
CA GLY A 109 -18.24 0.66 -10.24
C GLY A 109 -19.45 0.48 -9.34
N PRO A 110 -20.50 -0.24 -9.78
CA PRO A 110 -21.76 -0.34 -9.06
C PRO A 110 -21.61 -0.95 -7.66
N THR A 111 -22.62 -0.77 -6.82
CA THR A 111 -22.69 -1.48 -5.53
C THR A 111 -22.66 -2.99 -5.75
N GLY A 112 -22.00 -3.73 -4.86
CA GLY A 112 -21.88 -5.19 -4.97
C GLY A 112 -20.89 -5.73 -6.02
N SER A 113 -20.17 -4.88 -6.76
CA SER A 113 -19.17 -5.33 -7.76
C SER A 113 -17.85 -5.88 -7.19
N GLY A 114 -17.70 -5.87 -5.86
CA GLY A 114 -16.50 -6.38 -5.19
C GLY A 114 -15.35 -5.38 -5.02
N LYS A 115 -15.59 -4.06 -5.10
CA LYS A 115 -14.56 -3.02 -4.86
C LYS A 115 -13.83 -3.21 -3.52
N THR A 116 -14.60 -3.31 -2.43
CA THR A 116 -14.08 -3.53 -1.08
C THR A 116 -13.37 -4.88 -0.95
N LEU A 117 -13.87 -5.92 -1.65
CA LEU A 117 -13.25 -7.25 -1.68
C LEU A 117 -11.90 -7.24 -2.40
N LEU A 118 -11.77 -6.50 -3.50
CA LEU A 118 -10.52 -6.31 -4.23
C LEU A 118 -9.46 -5.67 -3.32
N ALA A 119 -9.79 -4.57 -2.66
CA ALA A 119 -8.87 -3.88 -1.75
C ALA A 119 -8.45 -4.77 -0.56
N LYS A 120 -9.40 -5.47 0.06
CA LYS A 120 -9.12 -6.39 1.18
C LYS A 120 -8.26 -7.58 0.76
N THR A 121 -8.45 -8.11 -0.45
CA THR A 121 -7.66 -9.23 -0.96
C THR A 121 -6.25 -8.78 -1.33
N LEU A 122 -6.12 -7.60 -1.94
CA LEU A 122 -4.84 -7.00 -2.25
C LEU A 122 -3.99 -6.82 -0.98
N ALA A 123 -4.55 -6.24 0.08
CA ALA A 123 -3.85 -6.06 1.34
C ALA A 123 -3.39 -7.38 1.97
N ARG A 124 -4.26 -8.41 1.96
CA ARG A 124 -3.91 -9.76 2.44
C ARG A 124 -2.78 -10.39 1.63
N TYR A 125 -2.76 -10.17 0.32
CA TYR A 125 -1.72 -10.73 -0.56
C TYR A 125 -0.36 -10.05 -0.35
N VAL A 126 -0.34 -8.73 -0.16
CA VAL A 126 0.90 -7.95 0.04
C VAL A 126 1.37 -7.98 1.51
N ASN A 127 0.52 -8.42 2.44
CA ASN A 127 0.81 -8.55 3.87
C ASN A 127 1.24 -7.23 4.52
N VAL A 128 0.41 -6.19 4.34
CA VAL A 128 0.63 -4.84 4.87
C VAL A 128 -0.57 -4.39 5.71
N PRO A 129 -0.37 -3.47 6.68
CA PRO A 129 -1.47 -2.93 7.47
C PRO A 129 -2.56 -2.34 6.58
N PHE A 130 -3.81 -2.65 6.89
CA PHE A 130 -4.95 -2.27 6.06
C PHE A 130 -6.12 -1.78 6.89
N VAL A 131 -6.68 -0.64 6.49
CA VAL A 131 -7.86 -0.04 7.11
C VAL A 131 -8.91 0.25 6.07
N ILE A 132 -10.17 0.02 6.46
CA ILE A 132 -11.35 0.46 5.73
C ILE A 132 -11.92 1.65 6.50
N ALA A 133 -12.09 2.77 5.80
CA ALA A 133 -12.76 3.96 6.28
C ALA A 133 -13.94 4.28 5.36
N ASP A 134 -15.01 4.82 5.93
CA ASP A 134 -16.15 5.32 5.17
C ASP A 134 -16.03 6.83 5.05
N ALA A 135 -16.07 7.36 3.82
CA ALA A 135 -16.00 8.80 3.58
C ALA A 135 -17.12 9.57 4.27
N THR A 136 -18.30 8.96 4.44
CA THR A 136 -19.47 9.61 5.05
C THR A 136 -19.34 9.80 6.56
N ALA A 137 -18.52 8.99 7.22
CA ALA A 137 -18.24 9.10 8.65
C ALA A 137 -17.23 10.19 8.97
N ILE A 138 -16.46 10.64 7.98
CA ILE A 138 -15.43 11.65 8.14
C ILE A 138 -16.07 13.03 8.17
N THR A 139 -15.77 13.83 9.19
CA THR A 139 -16.24 15.21 9.32
C THR A 139 -15.08 16.20 9.32
N GLN A 140 -15.38 17.48 9.09
CA GLN A 140 -14.42 18.55 9.31
C GLN A 140 -13.99 18.60 10.78
N ALA A 141 -12.70 18.87 11.04
CA ALA A 141 -12.15 19.00 12.39
C ALA A 141 -12.99 19.95 13.24
N GLY A 142 -13.35 19.50 14.46
CA GLY A 142 -14.17 20.27 15.40
C GLY A 142 -15.68 20.06 15.26
N TYR A 143 -16.13 19.09 14.46
CA TYR A 143 -17.52 18.63 14.41
C TYR A 143 -17.66 17.21 14.98
N SER A 144 -18.86 16.83 15.39
CA SER A 144 -19.14 15.48 15.90
C SER A 144 -19.09 14.46 14.75
N GLY A 145 -18.01 13.67 14.68
CA GLY A 145 -17.80 12.62 13.69
C GLY A 145 -16.40 11.99 13.82
N GLU A 146 -16.02 11.14 12.86
CA GLU A 146 -14.64 10.66 12.79
C GLU A 146 -13.75 11.72 12.14
N ASP A 147 -12.64 12.09 12.80
CA ASP A 147 -11.64 12.95 12.19
C ASP A 147 -10.76 12.17 11.22
N VAL A 148 -10.16 12.86 10.26
CA VAL A 148 -9.21 12.25 9.31
C VAL A 148 -8.03 11.57 10.03
N GLU A 149 -7.59 12.14 11.15
CA GLU A 149 -6.54 11.60 12.02
C GLU A 149 -6.94 10.23 12.61
N SER A 150 -8.23 10.01 12.82
CA SER A 150 -8.75 8.73 13.34
C SER A 150 -8.55 7.59 12.35
N VAL A 151 -8.52 7.86 11.04
CA VAL A 151 -8.23 6.85 10.01
C VAL A 151 -6.78 6.38 10.13
N ILE A 152 -5.84 7.30 10.33
CA ILE A 152 -4.42 6.98 10.52
C ILE A 152 -4.20 6.29 11.87
N TYR A 153 -4.92 6.69 12.92
CA TYR A 153 -4.90 5.98 14.19
C TYR A 153 -5.35 4.52 14.05
N LYS A 154 -6.45 4.26 13.32
CA LYS A 154 -6.89 2.89 13.00
C LYS A 154 -5.79 2.11 12.25
N LEU A 155 -5.02 2.78 11.40
CA LEU A 155 -3.92 2.14 10.64
C LEU A 155 -2.75 1.77 11.55
N LEU A 156 -2.38 2.65 12.48
CA LEU A 156 -1.40 2.34 13.53
C LEU A 156 -1.85 1.17 14.39
N VAL A 157 -3.13 1.11 14.77
CA VAL A 157 -3.67 -0.02 15.52
C VAL A 157 -3.54 -1.32 14.72
N ALA A 158 -3.84 -1.30 13.41
CA ALA A 158 -3.65 -2.45 12.52
C ALA A 158 -2.18 -2.84 12.30
N ALA A 159 -1.25 -1.91 12.58
CA ALA A 159 0.20 -2.10 12.51
C ALA A 159 0.84 -2.37 13.88
N ASP A 160 0.06 -2.67 14.93
CA ASP A 160 0.54 -2.86 16.30
C ASP A 160 1.37 -1.68 16.85
N PHE A 161 1.03 -0.46 16.43
CA PHE A 161 1.74 0.79 16.73
C PHE A 161 3.18 0.87 16.18
N ASN A 162 3.48 0.09 15.13
CA ASN A 162 4.71 0.25 14.37
C ASN A 162 4.54 1.35 13.30
N ILE A 163 5.29 2.45 13.44
CA ILE A 163 5.24 3.61 12.54
C ILE A 163 5.68 3.21 11.14
N GLU A 164 6.83 2.54 10.99
CA GLU A 164 7.36 2.15 9.67
C GLU A 164 6.41 1.21 8.91
N ALA A 165 5.74 0.31 9.64
CA ALA A 165 4.76 -0.58 9.02
C ALA A 165 3.48 0.18 8.62
N ALA A 166 3.03 1.13 9.43
CA ALA A 166 1.86 1.95 9.14
C ALA A 166 2.10 2.89 7.95
N GLU A 167 3.30 3.47 7.83
CA GLU A 167 3.69 4.32 6.69
C GLU A 167 3.67 3.54 5.37
N HIS A 168 3.89 2.22 5.38
CA HIS A 168 3.79 1.35 4.21
C HIS A 168 2.40 0.69 4.04
N GLY A 169 1.44 1.09 4.86
CA GLY A 169 0.09 0.56 4.88
C GLY A 169 -0.79 1.01 3.71
N ILE A 170 -1.98 0.42 3.64
CA ILE A 170 -3.01 0.72 2.65
C ILE A 170 -4.26 1.21 3.37
N VAL A 171 -4.79 2.36 2.96
CA VAL A 171 -6.06 2.91 3.44
C VAL A 171 -7.08 2.84 2.31
N TYR A 172 -8.19 2.13 2.54
CA TYR A 172 -9.33 2.10 1.64
C TYR A 172 -10.43 3.02 2.15
N ILE A 173 -10.84 3.99 1.33
CA ILE A 173 -11.93 4.93 1.65
C ILE A 173 -13.12 4.60 0.76
N ASP A 174 -14.22 4.09 1.33
CA ASP A 174 -15.45 3.79 0.59
C ASP A 174 -16.40 5.01 0.54
N GLU A 175 -17.42 4.92 -0.31
CA GLU A 175 -18.48 5.93 -0.45
C GLU A 175 -18.01 7.37 -0.78
N VAL A 176 -16.87 7.52 -1.47
CA VAL A 176 -16.37 8.87 -1.82
C VAL A 176 -17.32 9.65 -2.73
N ASP A 177 -18.20 8.96 -3.45
CA ASP A 177 -19.23 9.62 -4.27
C ASP A 177 -20.23 10.42 -3.42
N LYS A 178 -20.40 10.10 -2.13
CA LYS A 178 -21.31 10.83 -1.24
C LYS A 178 -20.78 12.21 -0.84
N LEU A 179 -19.47 12.42 -0.88
CA LEU A 179 -18.83 13.72 -0.60
C LEU A 179 -19.09 14.76 -1.70
N THR A 180 -19.48 14.32 -2.89
CA THR A 180 -19.67 15.18 -4.08
C THR A 180 -21.06 15.75 -4.24
N LYS A 181 -22.01 15.42 -3.34
CA LYS A 181 -23.31 16.06 -3.34
C LYS A 181 -23.12 17.53 -2.99
N LYS A 182 -23.00 18.37 -4.03
CA LYS A 182 -23.36 19.79 -3.94
C LYS A 182 -24.71 19.80 -3.28
N ALA A 183 -24.73 20.21 -2.02
CA ALA A 183 -25.97 20.63 -1.45
C ALA A 183 -26.44 21.78 -2.33
N ASP A 184 -27.60 21.66 -2.98
CA ASP A 184 -28.39 22.81 -3.45
C ASP A 184 -28.81 23.72 -2.26
N CYS A 185 -28.13 23.62 -1.13
CA CYS A 185 -28.29 24.42 0.05
C CYS A 185 -27.58 25.75 -0.19
N ARG A 186 -28.42 26.79 -0.34
CA ARG A 186 -28.17 28.21 -0.07
C ARG A 186 -26.74 28.51 0.42
N LYS A 187 -26.06 29.42 -0.29
CA LYS A 187 -24.71 30.01 -0.08
C LYS A 187 -24.28 30.41 1.35
N ASP A 188 -25.05 30.12 2.39
CA ASP A 188 -24.96 30.71 3.73
C ASP A 188 -24.75 29.69 4.87
N ARG A 189 -24.70 28.38 4.58
CA ARG A 189 -24.33 27.36 5.58
C ARG A 189 -22.96 26.76 5.25
N ARG A 190 -22.06 26.74 6.25
CA ARG A 190 -20.76 26.07 6.16
C ARG A 190 -20.95 24.59 5.83
N ASP A 191 -20.24 24.10 4.82
CA ASP A 191 -20.24 22.69 4.43
C ASP A 191 -19.37 21.86 5.37
N VAL A 192 -20.02 21.09 6.23
CA VAL A 192 -19.35 20.31 7.29
C VAL A 192 -18.91 18.92 6.83
N SER A 193 -19.53 18.39 5.76
CA SER A 193 -19.36 17.00 5.31
C SER A 193 -18.99 16.87 3.82
N GLY A 194 -19.21 17.90 3.01
CA GLY A 194 -18.89 17.87 1.57
C GLY A 194 -17.48 18.35 1.27
N GLU A 195 -17.35 19.63 0.94
CA GLU A 195 -16.07 20.23 0.51
C GLU A 195 -15.01 20.26 1.62
N GLY A 196 -15.39 20.54 2.87
CA GLY A 196 -14.45 20.56 4.00
C GLY A 196 -13.75 19.22 4.23
N VAL A 197 -14.46 18.10 4.01
CA VAL A 197 -13.89 16.75 4.10
C VAL A 197 -12.97 16.48 2.92
N GLN A 198 -13.34 16.89 1.71
CA GLN A 198 -12.46 16.77 0.53
C GLN A 198 -11.14 17.53 0.74
N GLN A 199 -11.19 18.75 1.27
CA GLN A 199 -9.99 19.54 1.58
C GLN A 199 -9.12 18.88 2.66
N ALA A 200 -9.73 18.27 3.68
CA ALA A 200 -8.99 17.54 4.70
C ALA A 200 -8.35 16.26 4.13
N LEU A 201 -9.05 15.54 3.25
CA LEU A 201 -8.53 14.36 2.56
C LEU A 201 -7.40 14.70 1.57
N LEU A 202 -7.45 15.86 0.92
CA LEU A 202 -6.38 16.31 0.02
C LEU A 202 -5.04 16.46 0.75
N LYS A 203 -5.06 17.02 1.98
CA LYS A 203 -3.84 17.16 2.80
C LYS A 203 -3.19 15.81 3.08
N ILE A 204 -3.98 14.82 3.53
CA ILE A 204 -3.43 13.49 3.83
C ILE A 204 -3.01 12.74 2.57
N PHE A 205 -3.63 13.05 1.44
CA PHE A 205 -3.18 12.52 0.18
C PHE A 205 -1.81 13.12 -0.12
N GLU A 206 -1.69 14.41 -0.36
CA GLU A 206 -0.42 15.06 -0.76
C GLU A 206 0.78 14.67 0.10
N GLY A 207 0.56 14.43 1.40
CA GLY A 207 1.55 13.86 2.29
C GLY A 207 1.93 14.85 3.37
N THR A 208 1.21 14.78 4.47
CA THR A 208 1.45 15.59 5.67
C THR A 208 1.97 14.73 6.81
N ILE A 209 2.75 15.36 7.70
CA ILE A 209 3.08 14.78 9.01
C ILE A 209 1.87 15.02 9.90
N ILE A 210 1.27 13.93 10.38
CA ILE A 210 0.07 13.97 11.22
C ILE A 210 0.45 13.50 12.62
N SER A 211 0.00 14.24 13.62
CA SER A 211 0.20 13.92 15.02
C SER A 211 -1.00 13.14 15.53
N VAL A 212 -0.82 11.85 15.84
CA VAL A 212 -1.88 10.95 16.29
C VAL A 212 -1.62 10.49 17.72
N PRO A 213 -2.66 10.25 18.54
CA PRO A 213 -2.45 9.80 19.91
C PRO A 213 -1.78 8.41 19.95
N GLY A 214 -0.75 8.25 20.79
CA GLY A 214 -0.07 6.97 20.99
C GLY A 214 -0.94 5.90 21.64
N LYS A 215 -0.37 4.70 21.83
CA LYS A 215 -1.07 3.56 22.44
C LYS A 215 -1.59 3.97 23.82
N ARG A 216 -2.92 3.90 24.01
CA ARG A 216 -3.53 4.10 25.32
C ARG A 216 -3.03 2.97 26.24
N SER A 217 -2.18 3.32 27.20
CA SER A 217 -1.76 2.36 28.23
C SER A 217 -2.94 2.02 29.14
N ARG A 218 -2.88 0.84 29.77
CA ARG A 218 -3.89 0.36 30.74
C ARG A 218 -3.94 1.22 32.00
N GLU A 219 -2.89 2.00 32.22
CA GLU A 219 -2.81 3.07 33.21
C GLU A 219 -3.07 4.38 32.46
N ASN A 220 -3.94 5.25 32.97
CA ASN A 220 -4.39 6.51 32.37
C ASN A 220 -3.27 7.58 32.21
N ILE A 221 -2.14 7.21 31.63
CA ILE A 221 -1.05 8.08 31.24
C ILE A 221 -1.08 8.09 29.71
N PRO A 222 -1.37 9.24 29.07
CA PRO A 222 -1.23 9.37 27.63
C PRO A 222 0.22 9.04 27.27
N GLN A 223 0.46 7.92 26.60
CA GLN A 223 1.68 7.81 25.80
C GLN A 223 1.55 8.89 24.73
N GLY A 224 2.56 9.75 24.63
CA GLY A 224 2.50 11.02 23.88
C GLY A 224 2.01 10.89 22.44
N TYR A 225 1.85 12.03 21.78
CA TYR A 225 1.52 12.05 20.37
C TYR A 225 2.66 11.44 19.55
N VAL A 226 2.29 10.63 18.56
CA VAL A 226 3.19 10.01 17.59
C VAL A 226 2.99 10.73 16.26
N GLU A 227 4.08 11.14 15.66
CA GLU A 227 4.07 11.74 14.32
C GLU A 227 4.18 10.62 13.28
N VAL A 228 3.28 10.61 12.30
CA VAL A 228 3.27 9.65 11.19
C VAL A 228 3.30 10.40 9.86
N ASP A 229 4.20 9.99 8.97
CA ASP A 229 4.27 10.52 7.61
C ASP A 229 3.32 9.78 6.67
N THR A 230 2.41 10.51 6.03
CA THR A 230 1.42 9.92 5.11
C THR A 230 1.90 9.76 3.67
N ARG A 231 3.10 10.25 3.31
CA ARG A 231 3.63 10.20 1.92
C ARG A 231 3.75 8.78 1.35
N ASN A 232 4.00 7.78 2.19
CA ASN A 232 4.21 6.39 1.77
C ASN A 232 2.96 5.51 1.90
N ILE A 233 1.88 6.05 2.44
CA ILE A 233 0.62 5.32 2.61
C ILE A 233 -0.10 5.27 1.25
N LEU A 234 -0.56 4.07 0.86
CA LEU A 234 -1.35 3.92 -0.36
C LEU A 234 -2.83 4.18 -0.08
N PHE A 235 -3.41 5.17 -0.76
CA PHE A 235 -4.84 5.44 -0.67
C PHE A 235 -5.59 4.83 -1.85
N ILE A 236 -6.63 4.05 -1.54
CA ILE A 236 -7.56 3.47 -2.51
C ILE A 236 -8.96 4.00 -2.18
N CYS A 237 -9.50 4.84 -3.05
CA CYS A 237 -10.85 5.37 -2.92
C CYS A 237 -11.84 4.49 -3.68
N GLY A 238 -13.01 4.23 -3.14
CA GLY A 238 -14.09 3.47 -3.75
C GLY A 238 -15.38 4.28 -3.80
N GLY A 239 -16.09 4.22 -4.92
CA GLY A 239 -17.39 4.88 -5.06
C GLY A 239 -18.27 4.21 -6.11
N ALA A 240 -19.59 4.33 -5.93
CA ALA A 240 -20.55 3.82 -6.90
C ALA A 240 -20.78 4.80 -8.06
N PHE A 241 -20.71 6.10 -7.78
CA PHE A 241 -20.91 7.20 -8.74
C PHE A 241 -22.18 7.02 -9.57
N PHE A 242 -23.31 6.90 -8.88
CA PHE A 242 -24.63 6.85 -9.52
C PHE A 242 -24.86 8.08 -10.41
N GLY A 243 -25.28 7.86 -11.65
CA GLY A 243 -25.52 8.95 -12.60
C GLY A 243 -24.29 9.40 -13.39
N LEU A 244 -23.09 8.84 -13.13
CA LEU A 244 -21.91 9.11 -13.96
C LEU A 244 -22.16 8.73 -15.43
N GLU A 245 -22.88 7.63 -15.67
CA GLU A 245 -23.26 7.19 -17.02
C GLU A 245 -24.10 8.24 -17.76
N LYS A 246 -24.98 8.97 -17.06
CA LYS A 246 -25.79 10.04 -17.66
C LYS A 246 -24.91 11.21 -18.09
N ILE A 247 -24.01 11.66 -17.20
CA ILE A 247 -23.07 12.75 -17.47
C ILE A 247 -22.14 12.40 -18.64
N VAL A 248 -21.64 11.16 -18.68
CA VAL A 248 -20.79 10.68 -19.78
C VAL A 248 -21.60 10.62 -21.08
N SER A 249 -22.84 10.12 -21.03
CA SER A 249 -23.71 10.07 -22.20
C SER A 249 -23.99 11.47 -22.75
N GLU A 250 -24.39 12.43 -21.90
CA GLU A 250 -24.61 13.82 -22.28
C GLU A 250 -23.37 14.42 -22.96
N ARG A 251 -22.18 14.22 -22.39
CA ARG A 251 -20.92 14.69 -22.99
C ARG A 251 -20.66 14.07 -24.36
N LEU A 252 -20.88 12.76 -24.50
CA LEU A 252 -20.72 12.09 -25.79
C LEU A 252 -21.73 12.62 -26.82
N TYR A 253 -22.98 12.85 -26.43
CA TYR A 253 -24.00 13.44 -27.31
C TYR A 253 -23.62 14.86 -27.73
N THR A 254 -23.15 15.70 -26.81
CA THR A 254 -22.65 17.05 -27.11
C THR A 254 -21.47 17.01 -28.09
N ILE A 255 -20.48 16.15 -27.85
CA ILE A 255 -19.32 16.02 -28.75
C ILE A 255 -19.77 15.55 -30.14
N ASN A 256 -20.68 14.56 -30.20
CA ASN A 256 -21.11 13.99 -31.48
C ASN A 256 -22.00 14.94 -32.29
N SER A 257 -22.70 15.87 -31.62
CA SER A 257 -23.49 16.92 -32.29
C SER A 257 -22.59 18.03 -32.86
N TYR A 258 -21.45 18.33 -32.24
CA TYR A 258 -20.46 19.25 -32.84
C TYR A 258 -19.66 18.61 -33.98
N THR A 259 -19.37 17.30 -33.94
CA THR A 259 -18.69 16.63 -35.07
C THR A 259 -19.58 16.45 -36.30
N ASN A 260 -20.91 16.40 -36.14
CA ASN A 260 -21.86 16.38 -37.27
C ASN A 260 -22.18 17.79 -37.82
N LEU A 261 -21.75 18.86 -37.16
CA LEU A 261 -21.94 20.24 -37.63
C LEU A 261 -20.69 20.79 -38.36
N CYS A 262 -19.57 20.07 -38.31
CA CYS A 262 -18.29 20.45 -38.92
C CYS A 262 -17.91 19.60 -40.16
N ILE A 263 -18.88 18.96 -40.81
CA ILE A 263 -18.71 18.29 -42.13
C ILE A 263 -19.65 18.93 -43.13
#